data_AF-A0A6N6S972-F1
#
_entry.id   AF-A0A6N6S972-F1
#
_cell.length_a   1.000
_cell.length_b   1.000
_cell.length_c   1.000
_cell.angle_alpha   90.00
_cell.angle_beta   90.00
_cell.angle_gamma   90.00
#
_symmetry.space_group_name_H-M   'P 1'
#
loop_
_entity.id
_entity.type
_entity.pdbx_description
1 polymer ?
#
loop_
_entity_poly.entity_id
_entity_poly.type
_entity_poly.pdbx_seq_one_letter_code
_entity_poly.pdbx_strand_id
1 'polypeptide(L)'
;MLWLFVLIAAVAASEAFLWLPLLPVIRRVTETARKSGRVLTSKRISDHWKERVLPRYSWVIGKGSVQFFALLMLALAPVAVLGFVYPGGIAAWGAELMQPLVILVLCLVSIGYIWLRLRVVRG
;
A
#
# COMPACT_ATOMS: atom_id res chain seq x y z
N MET A 1 17.19 -5.35 22.01
CA MET A 1 17.63 -4.89 20.68
C MET A 1 16.50 -5.03 19.67
N LEU A 2 15.98 -6.24 19.42
CA LEU A 2 14.84 -6.51 18.53
C LEU A 2 13.67 -5.51 18.66
N TRP A 3 13.15 -5.31 19.88
CA TRP A 3 11.99 -4.43 20.11
C TRP A 3 12.19 -2.98 19.65
N LEU A 4 13.42 -2.46 19.73
CA LEU A 4 13.72 -1.13 19.23
C LEU A 4 13.59 -1.06 17.71
N PHE A 5 14.12 -2.06 17.00
CA PHE A 5 14.00 -2.17 15.54
C PHE A 5 12.53 -2.33 15.11
N VAL A 6 11.76 -3.14 15.85
CA VAL A 6 10.31 -3.33 15.60
C VAL A 6 9.54 -2.02 15.78
N LEU A 7 9.82 -1.26 16.84
CA LEU A 7 9.19 0.05 17.07
C LEU A 7 9.55 1.05 15.97
N ILE A 8 10.82 1.15 15.60
CA ILE A 8 11.28 2.04 14.53
C ILE A 8 10.64 1.62 13.20
N ALA A 9 10.60 0.32 12.89
CA ALA A 9 9.97 -0.22 11.69
C ALA A 9 8.48 0.13 11.63
N ALA A 10 7.75 -0.07 12.74
CA ALA A 10 6.32 0.25 12.82
C ALA A 10 6.05 1.74 12.56
N VAL A 11 6.79 2.63 13.22
CA VAL A 11 6.63 4.08 13.08
C VAL A 11 7.03 4.53 11.66
N ALA A 12 8.16 4.07 11.15
CA ALA A 12 8.65 4.45 9.82
C ALA A 12 7.71 3.96 8.70
N ALA A 13 7.23 2.72 8.79
CA ALA A 13 6.24 2.19 7.86
C ALA A 13 4.93 3.01 7.94
N SER A 14 4.45 3.29 9.16
CA SER A 14 3.23 4.06 9.38
C SER A 14 3.31 5.47 8.78
N GLU A 15 4.43 6.18 8.98
CA GLU A 15 4.66 7.49 8.36
C GLU A 15 4.70 7.40 6.82
N ALA A 16 5.38 6.39 6.28
CA ALA A 16 5.41 6.17 4.84
C ALA A 16 3.98 5.94 4.28
N PHE A 17 3.18 5.12 4.96
CA PHE A 17 1.77 4.90 4.59
C PHE A 17 0.92 6.17 4.66
N LEU A 18 1.18 7.08 5.61
CA LEU A 18 0.45 8.33 5.76
C LEU A 18 0.84 9.39 4.71
N TRP A 19 2.12 9.44 4.32
CA TRP A 19 2.61 10.42 3.33
C TRP A 19 2.34 10.00 1.89
N LEU A 20 2.30 8.70 1.61
CA LEU A 20 2.14 8.21 0.25
C LEU A 20 0.68 8.34 -0.25
N PRO A 21 0.45 8.74 -1.52
CA PRO A 21 -0.88 8.91 -2.07
C PRO A 21 -1.54 7.57 -2.47
N LEU A 22 -1.53 6.59 -1.57
CA LEU A 22 -2.11 5.26 -1.79
C LEU A 22 -3.62 5.33 -2.03
N LEU A 23 -4.36 6.03 -1.16
CA LEU A 23 -5.82 6.13 -1.26
C LEU A 23 -6.30 6.79 -2.56
N PRO A 24 -5.74 7.93 -3.02
CA PRO A 24 -6.08 8.50 -4.32
C PRO A 24 -5.88 7.53 -5.49
N VAL A 25 -4.76 6.78 -5.51
CA VAL A 25 -4.47 5.81 -6.58
C VAL A 25 -5.48 4.67 -6.58
N ILE A 26 -5.78 4.09 -5.41
CA ILE A 26 -6.79 3.05 -5.26
C ILE A 26 -8.15 3.56 -5.78
N ARG A 27 -8.60 4.73 -5.33
CA ARG A 27 -9.87 5.32 -5.76
C ARG A 27 -9.95 5.47 -7.27
N ARG A 28 -8.91 6.03 -7.89
CA ARG A 28 -8.86 6.21 -9.36
C ARG A 28 -8.97 4.89 -10.11
N VAL A 29 -8.26 3.86 -9.67
CA VAL A 29 -8.32 2.52 -10.28
C VAL A 29 -9.71 1.91 -10.11
N THR A 30 -10.27 1.94 -8.89
CA THR A 30 -11.60 1.40 -8.61
C THR A 30 -12.71 2.12 -9.39
N GLU A 31 -12.66 3.44 -9.49
CA GLU A 31 -13.62 4.22 -10.29
C GLU A 31 -13.52 3.87 -11.78
N THR A 32 -12.30 3.73 -12.30
CA THR A 32 -12.07 3.37 -13.70
C THR A 32 -12.56 1.96 -13.99
N ALA A 33 -12.31 1.00 -13.10
CA ALA A 33 -12.82 -0.37 -13.21
C ALA A 33 -14.35 -0.43 -13.16
N ARG A 34 -14.99 0.38 -12.30
CA ARG A 34 -16.46 0.49 -12.25
C ARG A 34 -17.01 1.08 -13.55
N LYS A 35 -16.36 2.11 -14.11
CA LYS A 35 -16.74 2.73 -15.39
C LYS A 35 -16.59 1.74 -16.55
N SER A 36 -15.48 1.01 -16.64
CA SER A 36 -15.27 0.02 -17.69
C SER A 36 -16.29 -1.12 -17.61
N GLY A 37 -16.60 -1.59 -16.40
CA GLY A 37 -17.66 -2.60 -16.18
C GLY A 37 -19.03 -2.14 -16.67
N ARG A 38 -19.43 -0.89 -16.39
CA ARG A 38 -20.69 -0.32 -16.92
C ARG A 38 -20.70 -0.19 -18.44
N VAL A 39 -19.56 0.14 -19.06
CA VAL A 39 -19.43 0.23 -20.52
C VAL A 39 -19.57 -1.15 -21.17
N LEU A 40 -18.95 -2.17 -20.57
CA LEU A 40 -18.97 -3.53 -21.08
C LEU A 40 -20.39 -4.13 -21.07
N THR A 41 -21.14 -3.89 -19.99
CA THR A 41 -22.51 -4.43 -19.83
C THR A 41 -23.59 -3.62 -20.54
N SER A 42 -23.27 -2.42 -21.05
CA SER A 42 -24.25 -1.56 -21.71
C SER A 42 -24.64 -2.10 -23.09
N LYS A 43 -25.94 -2.35 -23.26
CA LYS A 43 -26.55 -2.68 -24.57
C LYS A 43 -26.71 -1.46 -25.48
N ARG A 44 -26.58 -0.24 -24.94
CA ARG A 44 -26.75 1.03 -25.70
C ARG A 44 -25.47 1.47 -26.42
N ILE A 45 -24.36 0.78 -26.17
CA ILE A 45 -23.04 1.12 -26.70
C ILE A 45 -22.69 0.09 -27.77
N SER A 46 -22.33 0.55 -28.97
CA SER A 46 -21.90 -0.32 -30.06
C SER A 46 -20.59 -1.02 -29.73
N ASP A 47 -20.43 -2.25 -30.20
CA ASP A 47 -19.24 -3.05 -29.92
C ASP A 47 -17.98 -2.42 -30.54
N HIS A 48 -18.09 -1.79 -31.72
CA HIS A 48 -17.01 -1.01 -32.32
C HIS A 48 -16.49 0.10 -31.39
N TRP A 49 -17.38 0.76 -30.63
CA TRP A 49 -16.94 1.75 -29.66
C TRP A 49 -16.30 1.12 -28.42
N LYS A 50 -16.83 -0.03 -27.95
CA LYS A 50 -16.23 -0.80 -26.84
C LYS A 50 -14.80 -1.20 -27.16
N GLU A 51 -14.55 -1.77 -28.34
CA GLU A 51 -13.21 -2.18 -28.78
C GLU A 51 -12.20 -1.03 -28.78
N ARG A 52 -12.65 0.19 -29.11
CA ARG A 52 -11.77 1.38 -29.11
C ARG A 52 -11.52 1.95 -27.71
N VAL A 53 -12.50 1.91 -26.80
CA VAL A 53 -12.38 2.54 -25.48
C VAL A 53 -11.84 1.62 -24.39
N LEU A 54 -12.14 0.32 -24.45
CA LEU A 54 -11.73 -0.65 -23.44
C LEU A 54 -10.21 -0.72 -23.25
N PRO A 55 -9.36 -0.69 -24.32
CA PRO A 55 -7.92 -0.65 -24.17
C PRO A 55 -7.43 0.55 -23.34
N ARG A 56 -8.07 1.72 -23.47
CA ARG A 56 -7.73 2.89 -22.65
C ARG A 56 -8.06 2.66 -21.17
N TYR A 57 -9.21 2.06 -20.87
CA TYR A 57 -9.54 1.72 -19.48
C TYR A 57 -8.56 0.70 -18.91
N SER A 58 -8.22 -0.35 -19.67
CA SER A 58 -7.23 -1.35 -19.28
C SER A 58 -5.86 -0.72 -19.03
N TRP A 59 -5.44 0.25 -19.85
CA TRP A 59 -4.20 0.98 -19.65
C TRP A 59 -4.20 1.82 -18.37
N VAL A 60 -5.28 2.56 -18.09
CA VAL A 60 -5.41 3.36 -16.86
C VAL A 60 -5.41 2.47 -15.62
N ILE A 61 -6.13 1.35 -15.67
CA ILE A 61 -6.16 0.36 -14.58
C ILE A 61 -4.77 -0.25 -14.40
N GLY A 62 -4.14 -0.74 -15.47
CA GLY A 62 -2.81 -1.36 -15.44
C GLY A 62 -1.74 -0.41 -14.91
N LYS A 63 -1.67 0.83 -15.43
CA LYS A 63 -0.75 1.85 -14.93
C LYS A 63 -1.01 2.18 -13.46
N GLY A 64 -2.28 2.28 -13.07
CA GLY A 64 -2.65 2.53 -11.68
C GLY A 64 -2.27 1.37 -10.75
N SER A 65 -2.40 0.12 -11.20
CA SER A 65 -1.95 -1.07 -10.45
C SER A 65 -0.43 -1.10 -10.28
N VAL A 66 0.33 -0.79 -11.32
CA VAL A 66 1.81 -0.68 -11.23
C VAL A 66 2.21 0.44 -10.28
N GLN A 67 1.54 1.60 -10.38
CA GLN A 67 1.76 2.72 -9.47
C GLN A 67 1.44 2.34 -8.02
N PHE A 68 0.33 1.65 -7.77
CA PHE A 68 -0.04 1.17 -6.45
C PHE A 68 0.99 0.19 -5.90
N PHE A 69 1.46 -0.76 -6.71
CA PHE A 69 2.52 -1.67 -6.33
C PHE A 69 3.82 -0.94 -5.96
N ALA A 70 4.24 0.04 -6.76
CA ALA A 70 5.42 0.85 -6.47
C ALA A 70 5.27 1.62 -5.15
N LEU A 71 4.08 2.17 -4.87
CA LEU A 71 3.79 2.83 -3.59
C LEU A 71 3.84 1.85 -2.41
N LEU A 72 3.37 0.62 -2.56
CA LEU A 72 3.49 -0.41 -1.51
C LEU A 72 4.96 -0.78 -1.24
N MET A 73 5.76 -0.95 -2.29
CA MET A 73 7.20 -1.18 -2.14
C MET A 73 7.87 -0.02 -1.41
N LEU A 74 7.51 1.22 -1.74
CA LEU A 74 8.04 2.41 -1.08
C LEU A 74 7.58 2.52 0.38
N ALA A 75 6.34 2.12 0.68
CA ALA A 75 5.81 2.10 2.04
C ALA A 75 6.53 1.06 2.93
N LEU A 76 6.95 -0.06 2.35
CA LEU A 76 7.68 -1.13 3.03
C LEU A 76 9.21 -0.94 3.02
N ALA A 77 9.73 -0.06 2.18
CA ALA A 77 11.17 0.19 2.05
C ALA A 77 11.86 0.50 3.38
N PRO A 78 11.32 1.31 4.30
CA PRO A 78 11.96 1.56 5.59
C PRO A 78 12.16 0.27 6.42
N VAL A 79 11.20 -0.64 6.39
CA VAL A 79 11.28 -1.94 7.09
C VAL A 79 12.36 -2.83 6.48
N ALA A 80 12.47 -2.83 5.15
CA ALA A 80 13.50 -3.58 4.44
C ALA A 80 14.90 -3.00 4.70
N VAL A 81 15.04 -1.67 4.71
CA VAL A 81 16.30 -0.97 5.00
C VAL A 81 16.83 -1.31 6.39
N LEU A 82 15.94 -1.38 7.39
CA LEU A 82 16.32 -1.80 8.75
C LEU A 82 16.92 -3.21 8.79
N GLY A 83 16.53 -4.10 7.87
CA GLY A 83 17.09 -5.45 7.76
C GLY A 83 18.58 -5.47 7.40
N PHE A 84 19.10 -4.45 6.71
CA PHE A 84 20.54 -4.36 6.40
C PHE A 84 21.39 -3.95 7.61
N VAL A 85 20.78 -3.29 8.59
CA VAL A 85 21.45 -2.82 9.83
C VAL A 85 21.22 -3.81 10.99
N TYR A 86 20.24 -4.71 10.86
CA TYR A 86 19.89 -5.66 11.91
C TYR A 86 21.01 -6.67 12.18
N PRO A 87 21.34 -6.98 13.45
CA PRO A 87 22.30 -8.03 13.78
C PRO A 87 21.86 -9.39 13.24
N GLY A 88 22.69 -10.04 12.44
CA GLY A 88 22.32 -11.28 11.72
C GLY A 88 21.74 -11.04 10.31
N GLY A 89 21.67 -9.77 9.88
CA GLY A 89 21.32 -9.37 8.52
C GLY A 89 19.84 -9.57 8.17
N ILE A 90 19.54 -9.47 6.87
CA ILE A 90 18.17 -9.44 6.35
C ILE A 90 17.41 -10.74 6.58
N ALA A 91 18.11 -11.89 6.59
CA ALA A 91 17.50 -13.20 6.81
C ALA A 91 17.03 -13.36 8.26
N ALA A 92 17.87 -12.97 9.23
CA ALA A 92 17.49 -12.97 10.65
C ALA A 92 16.34 -11.99 10.90
N TRP A 93 16.41 -10.78 10.33
CA TRP A 93 15.34 -9.80 10.40
C TRP A 93 14.00 -10.34 9.86
N GLY A 94 14.04 -10.99 8.70
CA GLY A 94 12.86 -11.63 8.11
C GLY A 94 12.26 -12.71 9.01
N ALA A 95 13.10 -13.55 9.63
CA ALA A 95 12.64 -14.58 10.55
C ALA A 95 11.96 -13.99 11.81
N GLU A 96 12.50 -12.91 12.36
CA GLU A 96 11.91 -12.21 13.51
C GLU A 96 10.55 -11.57 13.15
N LEU A 97 10.44 -10.98 11.96
CA LEU A 97 9.18 -10.40 11.47
C LEU A 97 8.06 -11.45 11.28
N MET A 98 8.41 -12.72 11.06
CA MET A 98 7.43 -13.80 10.94
C MET A 98 6.91 -14.31 12.29
N GLN A 99 7.48 -13.87 13.41
CA GLN A 99 7.03 -14.30 14.73
C GLN A 99 5.65 -13.69 15.06
N PRO A 100 4.67 -14.48 15.53
CA PRO A 100 3.32 -13.99 15.83
C PRO A 100 3.29 -12.81 16.81
N LEU A 101 4.17 -12.84 17.82
CA LEU A 101 4.26 -11.78 18.81
C LEU A 101 4.77 -10.46 18.20
N VAL A 102 5.76 -10.53 17.30
CA VAL A 102 6.29 -9.36 16.60
C VAL A 102 5.24 -8.75 15.68
N ILE A 103 4.49 -9.58 14.96
CA ILE A 103 3.36 -9.14 14.12
C ILE A 103 2.31 -8.42 14.97
N LEU A 104 1.93 -9.01 16.11
CA LEU A 104 0.95 -8.40 17.02
C LEU A 104 1.43 -7.03 17.52
N VAL A 105 2.69 -6.92 17.94
CA VAL A 105 3.28 -5.66 18.39
C VAL A 105 3.33 -4.63 17.26
N LEU A 106 3.77 -5.01 16.05
CA LEU A 106 3.76 -4.14 14.87
C LEU A 106 2.37 -3.59 14.59
N CYS A 107 1.34 -4.43 14.63
CA CYS A 107 -0.04 -4.02 14.44
C CYS A 107 -0.49 -3.01 15.51
N LEU A 108 -0.30 -3.33 16.80
CA LEU A 108 -0.73 -2.45 17.91
C LEU A 108 -0.02 -1.10 17.86
N VAL A 109 1.29 -1.09 17.64
CA VAL A 109 2.10 0.13 17.57
C VAL A 109 1.71 0.96 16.35
N SER A 110 1.54 0.35 15.18
CA SER A 110 1.15 1.07 13.96
C SER A 110 -0.24 1.70 14.11
N ILE A 111 -1.22 0.95 14.65
CA ILE A 111 -2.57 1.47 14.90
C ILE A 111 -2.52 2.63 15.90
N GLY A 112 -1.82 2.44 17.03
CA GLY A 112 -1.68 3.46 18.06
C GLY A 112 -1.01 4.74 17.55
N TYR A 113 0.05 4.58 16.75
CA TYR A 113 0.80 5.69 16.17
C TYR A 113 -0.04 6.46 15.14
N ILE A 114 -0.70 5.76 14.20
CA ILE A 114 -1.58 6.38 13.22
C ILE A 114 -2.73 7.12 13.92
N TRP A 115 -3.34 6.51 14.94
CA TRP A 115 -4.42 7.14 15.70
C TRP A 115 -3.94 8.41 16.40
N LEU A 116 -2.78 8.37 17.05
CA LEU A 116 -2.17 9.54 17.70
C LEU A 116 -1.90 10.65 16.67
N ARG A 117 -1.30 10.31 15.53
CA ARG A 117 -0.96 11.27 14.47
C ARG A 117 -2.21 11.92 13.88
N LEU A 118 -3.26 11.15 13.62
CA LEU A 118 -4.54 11.68 13.14
C LEU A 118 -5.23 12.60 14.14
N ARG A 119 -5.07 12.33 15.45
CA ARG A 119 -5.60 13.19 16.51
C ARG A 119 -4.85 14.51 16.63
N VAL A 120 -3.52 14.48 16.52
CA VAL A 120 -2.67 15.68 16.56
C VAL A 120 -2.87 16.59 15.33
N VAL A 121 -3.15 16.02 14.16
CA VAL A 121 -3.39 16.81 12.93
C VAL A 121 -4.80 17.42 12.88
N ARG A 122 -5.77 16.89 13.65
CA ARG A 122 -7.17 17.35 13.66
C ARG A 122 -7.55 18.22 14.86
N GLY A 123 -6.72 18.27 15.91
CA GLY A 123 -6.89 19.16 17.07
C GLY A 123 -6.10 20.44 16.87
#